data_AF-A0A348S399-F1
#
_entry.id   AF-A0A348S399-F1
#
_cell.length_a   1.000
_cell.length_b   1.000
_cell.length_c   1.000
_cell.angle_alpha   90.00
_cell.angle_beta   90.00
_cell.angle_gamma   90.00
#
_symmetry.space_group_name_H-M   'P 1'
#
loop_
_entity.id
_entity.type
_entity.pdbx_description
1 polymer ?
#
loop_
_entity_poly.entity_id
_entity_poly.type
_entity_poly.pdbx_seq_one_letter_code
_entity_poly.pdbx_strand_id
1 'polypeptide(L)'
;MNQQELPSGQPIKASLSVFKRVLFSLIAVALALGLLEAGLALIGIQPESYLPDPYVGFESTSSLFVETRSSEGKVYLQTAKNRLQLFNDQKFPLIKEKGTIRIFSLGGSTTFGRPYKDDTSFNGWMRAYLRELAPDQEFEVINAGGVSYASY
;
A
#
# COMPACT_ATOMS: atom_id res chain seq x y z
N MET A 1 31.63 5.93 -90.81
CA MET A 1 32.15 7.07 -90.03
C MET A 1 31.51 7.00 -88.65
N ASN A 2 32.36 6.90 -87.62
CA ASN A 2 32.07 6.94 -86.18
C ASN A 2 31.02 8.01 -85.82
N GLN A 3 30.22 7.91 -84.74
CA GLN A 3 30.68 7.80 -83.34
C GLN A 3 29.65 7.16 -82.39
N GLN A 4 30.18 6.45 -81.38
CA GLN A 4 29.58 6.11 -80.07
C GLN A 4 29.34 7.42 -79.26
N GLU A 5 28.45 7.55 -78.26
CA GLU A 5 28.48 6.92 -76.93
C GLU A 5 27.18 7.11 -76.10
N LEU A 6 27.06 6.24 -75.07
CA LEU A 6 26.09 6.05 -73.98
C LEU A 6 26.17 7.11 -72.83
N PRO A 7 25.51 6.99 -71.64
CA PRO A 7 24.21 6.40 -71.25
C PRO A 7 23.32 7.29 -70.34
N SER A 8 22.08 6.82 -70.16
CA SER A 8 21.14 7.06 -69.06
C SER A 8 21.76 7.11 -67.65
N GLY A 9 21.36 8.09 -66.83
CA GLY A 9 21.55 8.09 -65.38
C GLY A 9 20.29 8.59 -64.65
N GLN A 10 19.43 7.68 -64.20
CA GLN A 10 18.39 8.02 -63.21
C GLN A 10 19.02 8.09 -61.81
N PRO A 11 18.57 9.01 -60.93
CA PRO A 11 19.12 9.14 -59.60
C PRO A 11 18.79 7.89 -58.76
N ILE A 12 19.83 7.16 -58.35
CA ILE A 12 19.71 6.05 -57.40
C ILE A 12 19.26 6.64 -56.06
N LYS A 13 17.97 6.51 -55.72
CA LYS A 13 17.50 6.74 -54.35
C LYS A 13 18.14 5.69 -53.46
N ALA A 14 19.19 6.07 -52.74
CA ALA A 14 19.80 5.22 -51.74
C ALA A 14 18.76 4.92 -50.63
N SER A 15 18.06 3.79 -50.74
CA SER A 15 17.15 3.36 -49.68
C SER A 15 18.00 2.84 -48.52
N LEU A 16 17.98 3.56 -47.39
CA LEU A 16 18.59 3.09 -46.15
C LEU A 16 18.15 1.66 -45.85
N SER A 17 19.12 0.76 -45.69
CA SER A 17 18.88 -0.63 -45.29
C SER A 17 17.97 -0.68 -44.06
N VAL A 18 16.97 -1.56 -44.09
CA VAL A 18 15.99 -1.75 -43.02
C VAL A 18 16.69 -1.93 -41.67
N PHE A 19 17.82 -2.64 -41.66
CA PHE A 19 18.66 -2.81 -40.48
C PHE A 19 19.14 -1.49 -39.87
N LYS A 20 19.62 -0.55 -40.70
CA LYS A 20 20.09 0.77 -40.24
C LYS A 20 18.95 1.60 -39.64
N ARG A 21 17.73 1.46 -40.18
CA ARG A 21 16.54 2.15 -39.65
C ARG A 21 16.11 1.60 -38.30
N VAL A 22 16.11 0.27 -38.15
CA VAL A 22 15.80 -0.40 -36.89
C VAL A 22 16.84 -0.04 -35.84
N LEU A 23 18.12 -0.13 -36.17
CA LEU A 23 19.22 0.21 -35.26
C LEU A 23 19.12 1.67 -34.80
N PHE A 24 18.88 2.60 -35.72
CA PHE A 24 18.68 4.01 -35.38
C PHE A 24 17.48 4.24 -34.47
N SER A 25 16.36 3.55 -34.73
CA SER A 25 15.15 3.66 -33.91
C SER A 25 15.38 3.14 -32.49
N LEU A 26 16.10 2.03 -32.34
CA LEU A 26 16.46 1.48 -31.02
C LEU A 26 17.37 2.43 -30.24
N ILE A 27 18.36 3.03 -30.90
CA ILE A 27 19.24 4.03 -30.30
C ILE A 27 18.44 5.26 -29.85
N ALA A 28 17.53 5.77 -30.69
CA ALA A 28 16.69 6.92 -30.36
C ALA A 28 15.77 6.64 -29.16
N VAL A 29 15.15 5.46 -29.09
CA VAL A 29 14.33 5.05 -27.95
C VAL A 29 15.17 4.93 -26.68
N ALA A 30 16.33 4.29 -26.76
CA ALA A 30 17.24 4.15 -25.60
C ALA A 30 17.70 5.52 -25.07
N LEU A 31 18.05 6.45 -25.97
CA LEU A 31 18.39 7.83 -25.61
C LEU A 31 17.22 8.57 -24.95
N ALA A 32 16.02 8.45 -25.50
CA ALA A 32 14.84 9.10 -24.93
C ALA A 32 14.53 8.59 -23.50
N LEU A 33 14.60 7.26 -23.31
CA LEU A 33 14.41 6.64 -21.99
C LEU A 33 15.52 7.05 -21.01
N GLY A 34 16.77 7.08 -21.46
CA GLY A 34 17.90 7.51 -20.63
C GLY A 34 17.81 8.98 -20.20
N LEU A 35 17.37 9.88 -21.09
CA LEU A 35 17.14 11.28 -20.76
C LEU A 35 15.97 11.47 -19.80
N LEU A 36 14.90 10.68 -19.96
CA LEU A 36 13.76 10.68 -19.04
C LEU A 36 14.22 10.24 -17.64
N GLU A 37 14.92 9.10 -17.55
CA GLU A 37 15.45 8.59 -16.28
C GLU A 37 16.37 9.60 -15.60
N ALA A 38 17.30 10.23 -16.35
CA ALA A 38 18.18 11.26 -15.82
C ALA A 38 17.40 12.49 -15.33
N GLY A 39 16.35 12.90 -16.04
CA GLY A 39 15.46 13.98 -15.62
C GLY A 39 14.72 13.64 -14.32
N LEU A 40 14.18 12.42 -14.20
CA LEU A 40 13.53 11.93 -12.99
C LEU A 40 14.50 11.89 -11.81
N ALA A 41 15.73 11.41 -12.04
CA ALA A 41 16.79 11.35 -11.04
C ALA A 41 17.20 12.74 -10.54
N LEU A 42 17.32 13.74 -11.43
CA LEU A 42 17.63 15.12 -11.05
C LEU A 42 16.50 15.79 -10.24
N ILE A 43 15.25 15.39 -10.46
CA ILE A 43 14.08 15.83 -9.68
C ILE A 43 13.97 15.07 -8.34
N GLY A 44 14.84 14.07 -8.11
CA GLY A 44 14.89 13.30 -6.87
C GLY A 44 13.86 12.16 -6.80
N ILE A 45 13.29 11.77 -7.95
CA ILE A 45 12.38 10.62 -8.03
C ILE A 45 13.25 9.35 -8.00
N GLN A 46 13.13 8.58 -6.92
CA GLN A 46 13.87 7.32 -6.75
C GLN A 46 12.96 6.13 -7.10
N PRO A 47 13.50 5.07 -7.75
CA PRO A 47 12.77 3.83 -7.96
C PRO A 47 12.36 3.18 -6.63
N GLU A 48 11.10 2.78 -6.52
CA GLU A 48 10.50 2.16 -5.33
C GLU A 48 11.26 0.90 -4.87
N SER A 49 12.02 0.25 -5.77
CA SER A 49 12.85 -0.93 -5.48
C SER A 49 14.02 -0.70 -4.51
N TYR A 50 14.36 0.56 -4.19
CA TYR A 50 15.35 0.91 -3.16
C TYR A 50 14.73 1.20 -1.78
N LEU A 51 13.41 1.20 -1.69
CA LEU A 51 12.72 1.30 -0.41
C LEU A 51 12.58 -0.11 0.19
N PRO A 52 12.84 -0.29 1.50
CA PRO A 52 12.39 -1.49 2.20
C PRO A 52 10.90 -1.67 1.89
N ASP A 53 10.50 -2.87 1.43
CA ASP A 53 9.11 -3.14 1.10
C ASP A 53 8.25 -2.84 2.33
N PRO A 54 7.42 -1.77 2.31
CA PRO A 54 6.63 -1.39 3.47
C PRO A 54 5.53 -2.42 3.78
N TYR A 55 5.34 -3.41 2.90
CA TYR A 55 4.42 -4.52 3.03
C TYR A 55 5.11 -5.84 3.41
N VAL A 56 6.45 -5.87 3.54
CA VAL A 56 7.20 -7.04 4.02
C VAL A 56 8.13 -6.63 5.16
N GLY A 57 7.63 -6.75 6.39
CA GLY A 57 8.39 -6.51 7.61
C GLY A 57 7.57 -5.82 8.72
N PHE A 58 8.10 -5.79 9.93
CA PHE A 58 7.53 -5.04 11.07
C PHE A 58 7.94 -3.55 11.06
N GLU A 59 8.20 -2.98 9.89
CA GLU A 59 8.47 -1.55 9.74
C GLU A 59 7.22 -0.76 10.17
N SER A 60 7.37 0.13 11.16
CA SER A 60 6.27 0.82 11.86
C SER A 60 5.59 1.92 11.03
N THR A 61 5.58 1.80 9.70
CA THR A 61 5.13 2.86 8.80
C THR A 61 3.60 3.02 8.78
N SER A 62 2.82 2.01 9.22
CA SER A 62 1.35 2.09 9.25
C SER A 62 0.71 1.34 10.42
N SER A 63 0.75 1.97 11.61
CA SER A 63 0.08 1.45 12.82
C SER A 63 -1.45 1.47 12.68
N LEU A 64 -2.11 0.37 13.07
CA LEU A 64 -3.57 0.31 13.12
C LEU A 64 -4.15 1.25 14.17
N PHE A 65 -3.48 1.36 15.31
CA PHE A 65 -3.87 2.26 16.40
C PHE A 65 -2.81 3.33 16.63
N VAL A 66 -3.25 4.57 16.84
CA VAL A 66 -2.40 5.74 17.14
C VAL A 66 -2.78 6.33 18.49
N GLU A 67 -1.80 6.95 19.15
CA GLU A 67 -2.04 7.62 20.42
C GLU A 67 -2.97 8.83 20.26
N THR A 68 -3.93 8.94 21.17
CA THR A 68 -4.78 10.12 21.33
C THR A 68 -4.86 10.46 22.82
N ARG A 69 -4.94 11.75 23.13
CA ARG A 69 -4.98 12.26 24.50
C ARG A 69 -6.38 12.75 24.83
N SER A 70 -6.88 12.38 26.01
CA SER A 70 -8.06 13.00 26.58
C SER A 70 -7.76 14.43 27.06
N SER A 71 -8.80 15.24 27.27
CA SER A 71 -8.71 16.55 27.94
C SER A 71 -8.06 16.46 29.32
N GLU A 72 -8.18 15.31 29.98
CA GLU A 72 -7.62 15.01 31.31
C GLU A 72 -6.18 14.44 31.24
N GLY A 73 -5.57 14.40 30.06
CA GLY A 73 -4.19 13.92 29.87
C GLY A 73 -4.02 12.41 29.78
N LYS A 74 -5.06 11.60 30.00
CA LYS A 74 -5.02 10.13 29.83
C LYS A 74 -4.78 9.79 28.35
N VAL A 75 -3.83 8.88 28.10
CA VAL A 75 -3.45 8.43 26.76
C VAL A 75 -4.24 7.18 26.38
N TYR A 76 -4.79 7.19 25.18
CA TYR A 76 -5.56 6.10 24.58
C TYR A 76 -4.94 5.72 23.24
N LEU A 77 -5.18 4.50 22.81
CA LEU A 77 -4.99 4.06 21.44
C LEU A 77 -6.34 4.14 20.72
N GLN A 78 -6.36 4.76 19.55
CA GLN A 78 -7.54 4.85 18.68
C GLN A 78 -7.21 4.38 17.26
N THR A 79 -8.16 3.76 16.57
CA THR A 79 -8.01 3.38 15.16
C THR A 79 -7.54 4.58 14.34
N ALA A 80 -6.43 4.42 13.61
CA ALA A 80 -5.85 5.48 12.82
C ALA A 80 -6.81 5.93 11.70
N LYS A 81 -6.88 7.24 11.43
CA LYS A 81 -7.85 7.81 10.46
C LYS A 81 -7.73 7.18 9.06
N ASN A 82 -6.51 6.89 8.62
CA ASN A 82 -6.22 6.24 7.33
C ASN A 82 -6.63 4.75 7.29
N ARG A 83 -7.05 4.16 8.41
CA ARG A 83 -7.45 2.74 8.52
C ARG A 83 -8.96 2.55 8.67
N LEU A 84 -9.72 3.63 8.94
CA LEU A 84 -11.18 3.59 9.17
C LEU A 84 -12.00 3.07 7.99
N GLN A 85 -11.45 3.06 6.77
CA GLN A 85 -12.13 2.47 5.62
C GLN A 85 -12.25 0.93 5.72
N LEU A 86 -11.29 0.27 6.40
CA LEU A 86 -11.17 -1.18 6.44
C LEU A 86 -11.32 -1.77 7.84
N PHE A 87 -11.22 -0.96 8.89
CA PHE A 87 -11.24 -1.37 10.29
C PHE A 87 -12.31 -0.58 11.08
N ASN A 88 -12.81 -1.17 12.17
CA ASN A 88 -13.78 -0.51 13.03
C ASN A 88 -13.11 0.65 13.83
N ASP A 89 -13.82 1.77 13.98
CA ASP A 89 -13.40 2.86 14.88
C ASP A 89 -13.55 2.40 16.33
N GLN A 90 -12.44 2.37 17.05
CA GLN A 90 -12.36 1.84 18.42
C GLN A 90 -11.31 2.62 19.19
N LYS A 91 -11.51 2.76 20.50
CA LYS A 91 -10.60 3.46 21.41
C LYS A 91 -10.48 2.71 22.73
N PHE A 92 -9.26 2.52 23.22
CA PHE A 92 -8.97 1.84 24.49
C PHE A 92 -7.74 2.45 25.19
N PRO A 93 -7.59 2.32 26.52
CA PRO A 93 -6.46 2.91 27.24
C PRO A 93 -5.12 2.34 26.77
N LEU A 94 -4.11 3.20 26.58
CA LEU A 94 -2.76 2.75 26.22
C LEU A 94 -2.22 1.81 27.30
N ILE A 95 -2.27 2.26 28.55
CA ILE A 95 -1.91 1.46 29.71
C ILE A 95 -3.11 0.61 30.13
N LYS A 96 -2.91 -0.71 30.16
CA LYS A 96 -3.93 -1.66 30.63
C LYS A 96 -4.10 -1.53 32.14
N GLU A 97 -5.32 -1.30 32.59
CA GLU A 97 -5.63 -1.19 34.01
C GLU A 97 -5.34 -2.51 34.76
N LYS A 98 -5.03 -2.40 36.05
CA LYS A 98 -4.75 -3.57 36.89
C LYS A 98 -6.02 -4.40 37.05
N GLY A 99 -5.90 -5.71 36.87
CA GLY A 99 -7.03 -6.63 36.94
C GLY A 99 -7.83 -6.76 35.64
N THR A 100 -7.63 -5.89 34.64
CA THR A 100 -8.33 -5.97 33.36
C THR A 100 -7.78 -7.08 32.46
N ILE A 101 -8.67 -7.86 31.85
CA ILE A 101 -8.35 -8.82 30.79
C ILE A 101 -8.54 -8.13 29.44
N ARG A 102 -7.46 -8.02 28.65
CA ARG A 102 -7.49 -7.40 27.32
C ARG A 102 -7.34 -8.48 26.25
N ILE A 103 -8.36 -8.59 25.39
CA ILE A 103 -8.48 -9.60 24.34
C ILE A 103 -8.41 -8.90 22.99
N PHE A 104 -7.48 -9.32 22.15
CA PHE A 104 -7.38 -8.86 20.77
C PHE A 104 -7.77 -9.98 19.82
N SER A 105 -8.69 -9.68 18.91
CA SER A 105 -9.10 -10.60 17.84
C SER A 105 -8.58 -10.10 16.50
N LEU A 106 -7.74 -10.88 15.84
CA LEU A 106 -7.17 -10.56 14.54
C LEU A 106 -7.85 -11.40 13.45
N GLY A 107 -8.04 -10.83 12.27
CA GLY A 107 -8.55 -11.58 11.12
C GLY A 107 -9.13 -10.69 10.02
N GLY A 108 -9.83 -11.31 9.09
CA GLY A 108 -10.44 -10.63 7.94
C GLY A 108 -11.82 -10.03 8.23
N SER A 109 -12.63 -9.93 7.18
CA SER A 109 -13.97 -9.34 7.21
C SER A 109 -14.96 -10.00 8.20
N THR A 110 -14.77 -11.29 8.48
CA THR A 110 -15.56 -12.02 9.49
C THR A 110 -15.27 -11.51 10.90
N THR A 111 -13.99 -11.29 11.23
CA THR A 111 -13.59 -10.71 12.52
C THR A 111 -14.10 -9.27 12.63
N PHE A 112 -14.01 -8.49 11.55
CA PHE A 112 -14.54 -7.13 11.48
C PHE A 112 -16.06 -7.06 11.78
N GLY A 113 -16.84 -8.09 11.43
CA GLY A 113 -18.30 -8.11 11.54
C GLY A 113 -19.04 -7.68 10.28
N ARG A 114 -18.46 -7.87 9.09
CA ARG A 114 -19.09 -7.49 7.82
C ARG A 114 -20.40 -8.28 7.64
N PRO A 115 -21.52 -7.65 7.22
CA PRO A 115 -21.70 -6.25 6.83
C PRO A 115 -22.16 -5.29 7.94
N TYR A 116 -22.37 -5.79 9.15
CA TYR A 116 -23.07 -5.10 10.24
C TYR A 116 -22.14 -4.45 11.29
N LYS A 117 -20.83 -4.47 11.05
CA LYS A 117 -19.76 -3.89 11.89
C LYS A 117 -19.62 -4.56 13.27
N ASP A 118 -18.77 -3.97 14.09
CA ASP A 118 -18.28 -4.52 15.36
C ASP A 118 -19.38 -4.95 16.35
N ASP A 119 -20.47 -4.19 16.48
CA ASP A 119 -21.55 -4.47 17.45
C ASP A 119 -22.19 -5.84 17.25
N THR A 120 -22.18 -6.34 16.01
CA THR A 120 -22.74 -7.64 15.64
C THR A 120 -21.68 -8.70 15.37
N SER A 121 -20.40 -8.32 15.43
CA SER A 121 -19.29 -9.26 15.30
C SER A 121 -19.25 -10.19 16.51
N PHE A 122 -18.51 -11.30 16.41
CA PHE A 122 -18.30 -12.16 17.58
C PHE A 122 -17.61 -11.40 18.73
N ASN A 123 -16.83 -10.35 18.45
CA ASN A 123 -16.26 -9.47 19.47
C ASN A 123 -17.33 -8.66 20.19
N GLY A 124 -18.32 -8.12 19.46
CA GLY A 124 -19.48 -7.45 20.01
C GLY A 124 -20.28 -8.35 20.95
N TRP A 125 -20.60 -9.57 20.48
CA TRP A 125 -21.27 -10.58 21.30
C TRP A 125 -20.43 -11.00 22.51
N MET A 126 -19.11 -11.14 22.36
CA MET A 126 -18.21 -11.46 23.46
C MET A 126 -18.22 -10.38 24.53
N ARG A 127 -18.26 -9.09 24.18
CA ARG A 127 -18.44 -8.01 25.18
C ARG A 127 -19.74 -8.13 25.95
N ALA A 128 -20.84 -8.43 25.25
CA ALA A 128 -22.14 -8.59 25.88
C ALA A 128 -22.15 -9.78 26.85
N TYR A 129 -21.65 -10.94 26.41
CA TYR A 129 -21.63 -12.15 27.24
C TYR A 129 -20.67 -12.05 28.42
N LEU A 130 -19.48 -11.46 28.24
CA LEU A 130 -18.50 -11.35 29.34
C LEU A 130 -19.01 -10.43 30.46
N ARG A 131 -19.72 -9.36 30.13
CA ARG A 131 -20.35 -8.48 31.13
C ARG A 131 -21.42 -9.19 31.95
N GLU A 132 -22.15 -10.10 31.33
CA GLU A 132 -23.20 -10.88 32.01
C GLU A 132 -22.61 -12.02 32.86
N LEU A 133 -21.63 -12.76 32.32
CA LEU A 133 -21.09 -13.96 32.95
C LEU A 133 -20.08 -13.67 34.06
N ALA A 134 -19.40 -12.52 34.01
CA ALA A 134 -18.38 -12.14 34.99
C ALA A 134 -18.43 -10.62 35.24
N PRO A 135 -19.49 -10.11 35.91
CA PRO A 135 -19.72 -8.68 36.09
C PRO A 135 -18.64 -7.99 36.95
N ASP A 136 -17.95 -8.73 37.81
CA ASP A 136 -16.87 -8.22 38.66
C ASP A 136 -15.50 -8.17 37.95
N GLN A 137 -15.42 -8.62 36.70
CA GLN A 137 -14.20 -8.68 35.90
C GLN A 137 -14.27 -7.69 34.74
N GLU A 138 -13.30 -6.77 34.69
CA GLU A 138 -13.17 -5.84 33.58
C GLU A 138 -12.57 -6.52 32.35
N PHE A 139 -13.25 -6.39 31.21
CA PHE A 139 -12.79 -6.90 29.91
C PHE A 139 -12.68 -5.79 28.88
N GLU A 140 -11.55 -5.79 28.18
CA GLU A 140 -11.35 -4.98 26.98
C GLU A 140 -11.27 -5.91 25.77
N VAL A 141 -12.30 -5.93 24.94
CA VAL A 141 -12.35 -6.74 23.71
C VAL A 141 -12.14 -5.84 22.50
N ILE A 142 -10.96 -5.96 21.88
CA ILE A 142 -10.54 -5.16 20.73
C ILE A 142 -10.64 -6.00 19.45
N ASN A 143 -11.40 -5.48 18.49
CA ASN A 143 -11.57 -6.08 17.18
C ASN A 143 -10.54 -5.54 16.20
N ALA A 144 -9.43 -6.26 16.01
CA ALA A 144 -8.41 -5.94 15.00
C ALA A 144 -8.71 -6.62 13.64
N GLY A 145 -9.99 -6.84 13.33
CA GLY A 145 -10.45 -7.40 12.06
C GLY A 145 -10.49 -6.35 10.94
N GLY A 146 -9.91 -6.67 9.79
CA GLY A 146 -9.88 -5.80 8.60
C GLY A 146 -10.65 -6.38 7.42
N VAL A 147 -11.47 -5.57 6.76
CA VAL A 147 -12.13 -5.95 5.50
C VAL A 147 -11.08 -6.03 4.39
N SER A 148 -11.04 -7.16 3.67
CA SER A 148 -10.06 -7.40 2.60
C SER A 148 -8.60 -7.23 3.05
N TYR A 149 -8.33 -7.46 4.33
CA TYR A 149 -7.00 -7.36 4.92
C TYR A 149 -6.43 -8.76 5.14
N ALA A 150 -5.26 -9.03 4.57
CA ALA A 150 -4.56 -10.31 4.66
C ALA A 150 -3.32 -10.20 5.56
N SER A 151 -2.76 -11.33 5.96
CA SER A 151 -1.62 -11.42 6.89
C SER A 151 -0.25 -11.31 6.22
N TYR A 152 -0.18 -10.79 4.99
CA TYR A 152 1.09 -10.66 4.25
C TYR A 152 1.87 -9.48 4.79
#